data_AF-A0A3N5Q2I8-F1
#
_entry.id   AF-A0A3N5Q2I8-F1
#
_cell.length_a   1.000
_cell.length_b   1.000
_cell.length_c   1.000
_cell.angle_alpha   90.00
_cell.angle_beta   90.00
_cell.angle_gamma   90.00
#
_symmetry.space_group_name_H-M   'P 1'
#
loop_
_entity.id
_entity.type
_entity.pdbx_description
1 polymer ?
#
loop_
_entity_poly.entity_id
_entity_poly.type
_entity_poly.pdbx_seq_one_letter_code
_entity_poly.pdbx_strand_id
1 'polypeptide(L)'
;MEAQEYCKIKPDSKEILKSIDISKYNFNDLNNLFLNIRFDGNEQISQKIFYFVKPKDLSLFKPEIKISIEKQDDHFLLVLLSDVLAKNVFVDCNAEGKYSDNYFDLIPGEEKTIEFYPDKDIKSISFTTFSLWDTLGQKN
;
A
#
# COMPACT_ATOMS: atom_id res chain seq x y z
N MET A 1 -22.89 -12.15 -18.55
CA MET A 1 -23.33 -12.21 -17.14
C MET A 1 -22.63 -13.42 -16.55
N GLU A 2 -21.40 -13.24 -16.07
CA GLU A 2 -20.62 -14.35 -15.49
C GLU A 2 -21.21 -14.70 -14.14
N ALA A 3 -21.51 -15.99 -13.93
CA ALA A 3 -22.02 -16.48 -12.65
C ALA A 3 -20.94 -16.24 -11.59
N GLN A 4 -21.27 -15.52 -10.52
CA GLN A 4 -20.42 -15.45 -9.34
C GLN A 4 -20.36 -16.84 -8.69
N GLU A 5 -19.21 -17.50 -8.80
CA GLU A 5 -18.96 -18.74 -8.05
C GLU A 5 -18.80 -18.39 -6.57
N TYR A 6 -19.81 -18.74 -5.77
CA TYR A 6 -19.73 -18.66 -4.31
C TYR A 6 -18.95 -19.86 -3.77
N CYS A 7 -17.79 -19.64 -3.17
CA CYS A 7 -17.04 -20.70 -2.51
C CYS A 7 -17.31 -20.70 -0.99
N LYS A 8 -17.73 -21.85 -0.45
CA LYS A 8 -17.95 -22.04 0.99
C LYS A 8 -16.73 -22.72 1.61
N ILE A 9 -15.87 -21.94 2.26
CA ILE A 9 -14.71 -22.44 3.00
C ILE A 9 -15.18 -22.99 4.35
N LYS A 10 -14.71 -24.19 4.74
CA LYS A 10 -15.05 -24.78 6.05
C LYS A 10 -14.34 -24.06 7.20
N PRO A 11 -14.95 -23.96 8.39
CA PRO A 11 -14.26 -23.46 9.59
C PRO A 11 -12.96 -24.21 9.85
N ASP A 12 -11.92 -23.49 10.28
CA ASP A 12 -10.60 -24.03 10.62
C ASP A 12 -9.98 -24.92 9.51
N SER A 13 -10.06 -24.46 8.26
CA SER A 13 -9.57 -25.22 7.11
C SER A 13 -8.75 -24.36 6.13
N LYS A 14 -8.08 -25.04 5.20
CA LYS A 14 -7.36 -24.45 4.07
C LYS A 14 -7.95 -24.99 2.78
N GLU A 15 -8.40 -24.09 1.90
CA GLU A 15 -8.79 -24.41 0.53
C GLU A 15 -8.00 -23.55 -0.47
N ILE A 16 -7.66 -24.13 -1.62
CA ILE A 16 -7.01 -23.41 -2.72
C ILE A 16 -8.11 -23.03 -3.70
N LEU A 17 -8.53 -21.76 -3.67
CA LEU A 17 -9.59 -21.26 -4.57
C LEU A 17 -9.08 -21.14 -6.02
N LYS A 18 -7.84 -20.67 -6.18
CA LYS A 18 -7.21 -20.49 -7.49
C LYS A 18 -5.72 -20.75 -7.39
N SER A 19 -5.22 -21.54 -8.32
CA SER A 19 -3.78 -21.72 -8.54
C SER A 19 -3.45 -21.17 -9.93
N ILE A 20 -2.54 -20.20 -9.98
CA ILE A 20 -2.11 -19.56 -11.23
C ILE A 20 -0.70 -20.04 -11.53
N ASP A 21 -0.51 -20.67 -12.69
CA ASP A 21 0.82 -21.00 -13.19
C ASP A 21 1.44 -19.76 -13.82
N ILE A 22 2.27 -19.07 -13.04
CA ILE A 22 2.93 -17.83 -13.46
C ILE A 22 3.88 -18.03 -14.65
N SER A 23 4.35 -19.26 -14.92
CA SER A 23 5.25 -19.54 -16.03
C SER A 23 4.59 -19.38 -17.41
N LYS A 24 3.25 -19.42 -17.45
CA LYS A 24 2.45 -19.23 -18.67
C LYS A 24 2.29 -17.76 -19.06
N TYR A 25 2.65 -16.83 -18.19
CA TYR A 25 2.62 -15.41 -18.47
C TYR A 25 4.02 -14.97 -18.91
N ASN A 26 4.10 -14.30 -20.05
CA ASN A 26 5.37 -13.77 -20.54
C ASN A 26 5.72 -12.48 -19.79
N PHE A 27 6.26 -12.62 -18.59
CA PHE A 27 6.80 -11.51 -17.82
C PHE A 27 8.21 -11.20 -18.33
N ASN A 28 8.32 -10.29 -19.28
CA ASN A 28 9.62 -9.88 -19.82
C ASN A 28 10.52 -9.20 -18.76
N ASP A 29 9.93 -8.69 -17.67
CA ASP A 29 10.68 -8.08 -16.57
C ASP A 29 9.94 -8.19 -15.22
N LEU A 30 10.33 -9.17 -14.41
CA LEU A 30 9.75 -9.40 -13.08
C LEU A 30 10.15 -8.33 -12.05
N ASN A 31 11.18 -7.53 -12.32
CA ASN A 31 11.66 -6.50 -11.38
C ASN A 31 10.72 -5.29 -11.34
N ASN A 32 9.91 -5.13 -12.38
CA ASN A 32 8.95 -4.04 -12.58
C ASN A 32 7.49 -4.45 -12.31
N LEU A 33 7.28 -5.65 -11.79
CA LEU A 33 5.95 -6.23 -11.62
C LEU A 33 5.66 -6.59 -10.16
N PHE A 34 4.40 -6.43 -9.79
CA PHE A 34 3.84 -6.94 -8.55
C PHE A 34 2.45 -7.49 -8.81
N LEU A 35 1.99 -8.38 -7.94
CA LEU A 35 0.66 -8.95 -7.98
C LEU A 35 -0.12 -8.48 -6.76
N ASN A 36 -1.20 -7.75 -6.98
CA ASN A 36 -2.14 -7.36 -5.94
C ASN A 36 -3.32 -8.33 -5.91
N ILE A 37 -3.50 -9.07 -4.82
CA ILE A 37 -4.61 -10.01 -4.62
C ILE A 37 -5.52 -9.45 -3.53
N ARG A 38 -6.79 -9.24 -3.86
CA ARG A 38 -7.81 -8.75 -2.93
C ARG A 38 -8.91 -9.78 -2.73
N PHE A 39 -9.35 -9.89 -1.49
CA PHE A 39 -10.55 -10.61 -1.08
C PHE A 39 -11.52 -9.56 -0.53
N ASP A 40 -12.46 -9.15 -1.37
CA ASP A 40 -13.45 -8.12 -1.04
C ASP A 40 -14.80 -8.77 -0.71
N GLY A 41 -15.48 -8.26 0.32
CA GLY A 41 -16.89 -8.54 0.64
C GLY A 41 -17.72 -7.27 0.49
N ASN A 42 -18.61 -7.00 1.47
CA ASN A 42 -19.24 -5.67 1.57
C ASN A 42 -18.20 -4.58 1.92
N GLU A 43 -17.09 -4.99 2.54
CA GLU A 43 -15.88 -4.20 2.80
C GLU A 43 -14.67 -5.02 2.34
N GLN A 44 -13.52 -4.38 2.14
CA GLN A 44 -12.27 -5.09 1.84
C GLN A 44 -11.88 -5.95 3.05
N ILE A 45 -11.85 -7.28 2.88
CA ILE A 45 -11.57 -8.22 3.99
C ILE A 45 -10.06 -8.45 4.11
N SER A 46 -9.37 -8.60 2.98
CA SER A 46 -7.93 -8.82 2.97
C SER A 46 -7.33 -8.41 1.64
N GLN A 47 -6.12 -7.85 1.71
CA GLN A 47 -5.29 -7.58 0.55
C GLN A 47 -3.90 -8.14 0.77
N LYS A 48 -3.31 -8.72 -0.27
CA LYS A 48 -1.94 -9.20 -0.27
C LYS A 48 -1.24 -8.77 -1.54
N ILE A 49 -0.11 -8.11 -1.35
CA ILE A 49 0.78 -7.73 -2.45
C ILE A 49 1.93 -8.74 -2.49
N PHE A 50 2.20 -9.28 -3.66
CA PHE A 50 3.31 -10.18 -3.91
C PHE A 50 4.30 -9.56 -4.89
N TYR A 51 5.57 -9.61 -4.53
CA TYR A 51 6.68 -9.15 -5.34
C TYR A 51 7.48 -10.37 -5.83
N PHE A 52 7.83 -10.37 -7.11
CA PHE A 52 8.49 -11.51 -7.74
C PHE A 52 9.99 -11.58 -7.43
N VAL A 53 10.57 -10.47 -6.98
CA VAL A 53 11.99 -10.37 -6.63
C VAL A 53 12.17 -9.68 -5.27
N LYS A 54 13.40 -9.72 -4.75
CA LYS A 54 13.73 -9.07 -3.47
C LYS A 54 13.70 -7.55 -3.63
N PRO A 55 13.47 -6.78 -2.54
CA PRO A 55 13.39 -5.32 -2.59
C PRO A 55 14.54 -4.61 -3.33
N LYS A 56 15.79 -5.07 -3.14
CA LYS A 56 16.99 -4.51 -3.79
C LYS A 56 17.09 -4.75 -5.30
N ASP A 57 16.32 -5.72 -5.80
CA ASP A 57 16.30 -6.12 -7.20
C ASP A 57 15.07 -5.53 -7.92
N LEU A 58 14.15 -4.85 -7.19
CA LEU A 58 13.02 -4.14 -7.78
C LEU A 58 13.49 -2.91 -8.55
N SER A 59 12.92 -2.72 -9.74
CA SER A 59 13.17 -1.57 -10.61
C SER A 59 12.10 -0.49 -10.36
N LEU A 60 12.06 0.06 -9.14
CA LEU A 60 11.01 1.03 -8.79
C LEU A 60 11.15 2.37 -9.54
N PHE A 61 10.03 2.91 -10.02
CA PHE A 61 9.94 4.29 -10.49
C PHE A 61 9.86 5.25 -9.30
N LYS A 62 10.30 6.50 -9.49
CA LYS A 62 10.14 7.54 -8.49
C LYS A 62 8.65 7.85 -8.31
N PRO A 63 8.08 7.68 -7.10
CA PRO A 63 6.68 8.00 -6.88
C PRO A 63 6.47 9.51 -6.73
N GLU A 64 5.42 10.04 -7.37
CA GLU A 64 4.81 11.30 -6.98
C GLU A 64 3.71 10.99 -5.96
N ILE A 65 3.97 11.27 -4.67
CA ILE A 65 3.00 11.03 -3.60
C ILE A 65 2.29 12.35 -3.28
N LYS A 66 0.97 12.35 -3.44
CA LYS A 66 0.08 13.45 -3.04
C LYS A 66 -0.48 13.13 -1.66
N ILE A 67 -0.50 14.14 -0.79
CA ILE A 67 -1.08 14.05 0.56
C ILE A 67 -2.09 15.18 0.74
N SER A 68 -3.33 14.82 1.03
CA SER A 68 -4.36 15.74 1.51
C SER A 68 -4.48 15.60 3.03
N ILE A 69 -4.55 16.73 3.72
CA ILE A 69 -4.56 16.78 5.19
C ILE A 69 -5.86 17.45 5.64
N GLU A 70 -6.62 16.75 6.48
CA GLU A 70 -7.81 17.29 7.12
C GLU A 70 -7.62 17.25 8.64
N LYS A 71 -7.69 18.42 9.29
CA LYS A 71 -7.61 18.51 10.75
C LYS A 71 -8.97 18.15 11.36
N GLN A 72 -8.98 17.16 12.23
CA GLN A 72 -10.10 16.83 13.12
C GLN A 72 -9.81 17.38 14.53
N ASP A 73 -10.73 17.18 15.46
CA ASP A 73 -10.63 17.74 16.82
C ASP A 73 -9.34 17.29 17.55
N ASP A 74 -9.04 15.99 17.52
CA ASP A 74 -7.93 15.37 18.25
C ASP A 74 -6.87 14.68 17.35
N HIS A 75 -7.05 14.70 16.03
CA HIS A 75 -6.16 14.02 15.09
C HIS A 75 -6.17 14.67 13.70
N PHE A 76 -5.36 14.13 12.80
CA PHE A 76 -5.32 14.51 11.39
C PHE A 76 -5.66 13.30 10.52
N LEU A 77 -6.57 13.48 9.57
CA LEU A 77 -6.80 12.53 8.48
C LEU A 77 -5.87 12.86 7.33
N LEU A 78 -5.11 11.86 6.88
CA LEU A 78 -4.17 11.96 5.78
C LEU A 78 -4.65 11.05 4.66
N VAL A 79 -5.01 11.63 3.51
CA VAL A 79 -5.36 10.87 2.31
C VAL A 79 -4.18 10.90 1.35
N LEU A 80 -3.59 9.74 1.11
CA LEU A 80 -2.39 9.58 0.29
C LEU A 80 -2.72 8.89 -1.04
N LEU A 81 -2.11 9.36 -2.12
CA LEU A 81 -2.25 8.81 -3.46
C LEU A 81 -0.90 8.84 -4.17
N SER A 82 -0.59 7.80 -4.95
CA SER A 82 0.58 7.78 -5.83
C SER A 82 0.22 7.38 -7.25
N ASP A 83 0.98 7.91 -8.20
CA ASP A 83 0.87 7.64 -9.64
C ASP A 83 1.50 6.30 -10.05
N VAL A 84 2.48 5.83 -9.28
CA VAL A 84 3.14 4.52 -9.41
C VAL A 84 3.13 3.80 -8.07
N LEU A 85 3.70 2.59 -8.02
CA LEU A 85 3.83 1.87 -6.76
C LEU A 85 4.81 2.62 -5.86
N ALA A 86 4.33 3.16 -4.74
CA ALA A 86 5.18 3.61 -3.66
C ALA A 86 5.26 2.50 -2.60
N LYS A 87 6.39 1.77 -2.61
CA LYS A 87 6.60 0.64 -1.69
C LYS A 87 7.07 1.11 -0.31
N ASN A 88 6.51 0.56 0.77
CA ASN A 88 6.88 0.80 2.17
C ASN A 88 6.94 2.30 2.50
N VAL A 89 5.88 3.02 2.13
CA VAL A 89 5.70 4.44 2.44
C VAL A 89 5.77 4.65 3.94
N PHE A 90 6.72 5.49 4.32
CA PHE A 90 6.90 6.02 5.65
C PHE A 90 6.44 7.48 5.65
N VAL A 91 5.45 7.78 6.50
CA VAL A 91 4.98 9.15 6.73
C VAL A 91 5.59 9.64 8.03
N ASP A 92 6.18 10.84 7.97
CA ASP A 92 6.81 11.52 9.10
C ASP A 92 6.27 12.94 9.24
N CYS A 93 6.44 13.55 10.41
CA CYS A 93 6.05 14.93 10.66
C CYS A 93 6.92 15.61 11.73
N ASN A 94 6.74 16.92 11.89
CA ASN A 94 7.45 17.72 12.88
C ASN A 94 6.84 17.64 14.30
N ALA A 95 6.18 16.53 14.63
CA ALA A 95 5.43 16.34 15.87
C ALA A 95 5.55 14.90 16.39
N GLU A 96 5.51 14.74 17.71
CA GLU A 96 5.39 13.44 18.36
C GLU A 96 3.93 12.97 18.35
N GLY A 97 3.70 11.69 18.11
CA GLY A 97 2.37 11.11 18.07
C GLY A 97 2.34 9.69 17.51
N LYS A 98 1.14 9.21 17.19
CA LYS A 98 0.91 7.86 16.69
C LYS A 98 0.16 7.89 15.36
N TYR A 99 0.64 7.10 14.40
CA TYR A 99 -0.06 6.83 13.16
C TYR A 99 -0.96 5.60 13.32
N SER A 100 -2.15 5.59 12.71
CA SER A 100 -2.98 4.39 12.64
C SER A 100 -2.36 3.30 11.76
N ASP A 101 -1.61 3.71 10.74
CA ASP A 101 -0.83 2.83 9.88
C ASP A 101 0.40 3.58 9.34
N ASN A 102 1.54 2.89 9.25
CA ASN A 102 2.78 3.41 8.68
C ASN A 102 3.60 2.24 8.14
N TYR A 103 4.47 2.49 7.16
CA TYR A 103 5.19 1.44 6.40
C TYR A 103 4.27 0.57 5.52
N PHE A 104 3.39 1.21 4.76
CA PHE A 104 2.45 0.55 3.85
C PHE A 104 2.82 0.76 2.38
N ASP A 105 2.23 -0.02 1.47
CA ASP A 105 2.38 0.21 0.03
C ASP A 105 1.21 1.08 -0.48
N LEU A 106 1.49 2.09 -1.32
CA LEU A 106 0.46 2.79 -2.10
C LEU A 106 0.38 2.13 -3.49
N ILE A 107 -0.81 1.67 -3.84
CA ILE A 107 -1.09 1.09 -5.16
C ILE A 107 -1.40 2.24 -6.14
N PRO A 108 -0.87 2.20 -7.38
CA PRO A 108 -1.10 3.25 -8.37
C PRO A 108 -2.60 3.56 -8.53
N GLY A 109 -2.98 4.82 -8.32
CA GLY A 109 -4.37 5.27 -8.49
C GLY A 109 -5.35 4.87 -7.38
N GLU A 110 -4.90 4.17 -6.32
CA GLU A 110 -5.73 3.85 -5.16
C GLU A 110 -5.37 4.78 -3.99
N GLU A 111 -6.38 5.43 -3.42
CA GLU A 111 -6.22 6.25 -2.22
C GLU A 111 -6.08 5.39 -0.98
N LYS A 112 -5.22 5.81 -0.06
CA LYS A 112 -5.15 5.25 1.29
C LYS A 112 -5.31 6.36 2.32
N THR A 113 -6.23 6.16 3.24
CA THR A 113 -6.43 7.06 4.38
C THR A 113 -5.74 6.48 5.61
N ILE A 114 -4.97 7.32 6.31
CA ILE A 114 -4.41 7.03 7.64
C ILE A 114 -4.72 8.20 8.57
N GLU A 115 -4.61 7.94 9.87
CA GLU A 115 -4.83 8.93 10.93
C GLU A 115 -3.52 9.19 11.66
N PHE A 116 -3.29 10.43 12.07
CA PHE A 116 -2.20 10.82 12.95
C PHE A 116 -2.73 11.50 14.21
N TYR A 117 -2.42 10.92 15.36
CA TYR A 117 -2.81 11.39 16.69
C TYR A 117 -1.60 12.03 17.37
N PRO A 118 -1.51 13.37 17.42
CA PRO A 118 -0.41 14.05 18.10
C PRO A 118 -0.52 13.90 19.62
N ASP A 119 0.61 13.81 20.32
CA ASP A 119 0.64 13.72 21.79
C ASP A 119 0.23 15.04 22.48
N LYS A 120 0.24 16.15 21.73
CA LYS A 120 -0.11 17.51 22.19
C LYS A 120 -0.97 18.20 21.15
N ASP A 121 -1.73 19.21 21.57
CA ASP A 121 -2.44 20.05 20.61
C ASP A 121 -1.43 20.87 19.78
N ILE A 122 -1.52 20.75 18.46
CA ILE A 122 -0.61 21.36 17.49
C ILE A 122 -1.41 22.22 16.52
N LYS A 123 -0.98 23.49 16.40
CA LYS A 123 -1.62 24.48 15.53
C LYS A 123 -1.30 24.28 14.05
N SER A 124 -0.07 23.86 13.74
CA SER A 124 0.42 23.63 12.38
C SER A 124 1.39 22.46 12.37
N ILE A 125 1.18 21.55 11.43
CA ILE A 125 1.96 20.33 11.25
C ILE A 125 2.31 20.19 9.77
N SER A 126 3.52 19.71 9.48
CA SER A 126 3.97 19.42 8.12
C SER A 126 4.29 17.94 8.04
N PHE A 127 3.73 17.26 7.04
CA PHE A 127 3.99 15.86 6.77
C PHE A 127 4.95 15.70 5.60
N THR A 128 5.85 14.73 5.72
CA THR A 128 6.78 14.33 4.66
C THR A 128 6.64 12.83 4.44
N THR A 129 6.75 12.40 3.18
CA THR A 129 6.66 10.99 2.82
C THR A 129 7.98 10.50 2.24
N PHE A 130 8.37 9.30 2.63
CA PHE A 130 9.48 8.56 2.07
C PHE A 130 8.99 7.20 1.64
N SER A 131 9.67 6.56 0.70
CA SER A 131 9.38 5.23 0.21
C SER A 131 10.65 4.41 0.10
N LEU A 132 10.52 3.11 -0.19
CA LEU A 132 11.66 2.25 -0.49
C LEU A 132 12.52 2.84 -1.63
N TRP A 133 11.90 3.48 -2.62
CA TRP A 133 12.64 4.13 -3.72
C TRP A 133 13.64 5.16 -3.22
N ASP A 134 13.28 5.97 -2.22
CA ASP A 134 14.15 7.00 -1.63
C ASP A 134 15.36 6.40 -0.90
N THR A 135 15.28 5.14 -0.49
CA THR A 135 16.35 4.41 0.22
C THR A 135 17.23 3.58 -0.71
N LEU A 136 16.71 3.21 -1.89
CA LEU A 136 17.49 2.53 -2.91
C LEU A 136 18.41 3.57 -3.53
N GLY A 137 19.72 3.41 -3.36
CA GLY A 137 20.72 4.31 -3.95
C GLY A 137 20.43 4.50 -5.44
N GLN A 138 20.11 5.73 -5.82
CA GLN A 138 19.58 6.08 -7.14
C GLN A 138 20.43 5.47 -8.24
N LYS A 139 19.92 4.42 -8.90
CA LYS A 139 20.48 3.95 -10.16
C LYS A 139 19.77 4.72 -11.25
N ASN A 140 20.45 5.76 -11.72
CA ASN A 140 20.08 6.53 -12.91
C ASN A 140 19.85 5.62 -14.12
#